data_AF-A0AAW5ZD60-F1
#
_entry.id   AF-A0AAW5ZD60-F1
#
_cell.length_a   1.000
_cell.length_b   1.000
_cell.length_c   1.000
_cell.angle_alpha   90.00
_cell.angle_beta   90.00
_cell.angle_gamma   90.00
#
_symmetry.space_group_name_H-M   'P 1'
#
loop_
_entity.id
_entity.type
_entity.pdbx_description
1 polymer ?
#
loop_
_entity_poly.entity_id
_entity_poly.type
_entity_poly.pdbx_seq_one_letter_code
_entity_poly.pdbx_strand_id
1 'polypeptide(L)'
;MRWQGRRESDNVEDRRNSSGGPSMGGPGFRLPSGKGGLILLIVVLVAGYYGVDLTGLMTGQPVSQQQSTRSISPNEDEAAKFTSVILATTEDTWGQQFEKMGKTYQQPKLVMYRGMTRTGCGAGQSIMGPFYCPAD
;
A
#
# COMPACT_ATOMS: atom_id res chain seq x y z
N MET A 1 16.08 -11.69 23.90
CA MET A 1 16.08 -12.83 22.96
C MET A 1 16.93 -12.47 21.75
N ARG A 2 17.83 -13.34 21.28
CA ARG A 2 18.61 -13.11 20.05
C ARG A 2 17.77 -13.52 18.84
N TRP A 3 17.47 -12.59 17.93
CA TRP A 3 16.55 -12.81 16.80
C TRP A 3 17.25 -12.81 15.44
N GLN A 4 18.38 -12.12 15.30
CA GLN A 4 19.11 -12.04 14.03
C GLN A 4 19.59 -13.43 13.57
N GLY A 5 19.36 -13.74 12.30
CA GLY A 5 19.71 -15.03 11.69
C GLY A 5 18.73 -16.16 11.96
N ARG A 6 17.57 -15.90 12.57
CA ARG A 6 16.47 -16.87 12.68
C ARG A 6 15.63 -16.92 11.41
N ARG A 7 14.81 -17.98 11.30
CA ARG A 7 13.78 -18.14 10.27
C ARG A 7 12.83 -16.94 10.28
N GLU A 8 12.58 -16.38 9.11
CA GLU A 8 11.51 -15.40 8.86
C GLU A 8 10.25 -16.13 8.37
N SER A 9 9.06 -15.56 8.61
CA SER A 9 7.80 -16.17 8.16
C SER A 9 7.58 -15.90 6.67
N ASP A 10 7.10 -16.92 5.97
CA ASP A 10 6.67 -16.83 4.56
C ASP A 10 5.26 -16.21 4.42
N ASN A 11 4.55 -15.98 5.52
CA ASN A 11 3.20 -15.39 5.54
C ASN A 11 3.21 -13.86 5.72
N VAL A 12 4.32 -13.20 5.38
CA VAL A 12 4.48 -11.75 5.47
C VAL A 12 4.39 -11.11 4.09
N GLU A 13 3.48 -10.16 3.91
CA GLU A 13 3.37 -9.34 2.72
C GLU A 13 3.78 -7.90 3.02
N ASP A 14 4.87 -7.46 2.39
CA ASP A 14 5.38 -6.11 2.56
C ASP A 14 4.91 -5.17 1.44
N ARG A 15 3.88 -4.39 1.75
CA ARG A 15 3.30 -3.35 0.88
C ARG A 15 3.77 -1.95 1.27
N ARG A 16 4.82 -1.81 2.09
CA ARG A 16 5.31 -0.48 2.55
C ARG A 16 5.84 0.40 1.42
N ASN A 17 6.23 -0.21 0.29
CA ASN A 17 6.64 0.45 -0.95
C ASN A 17 5.52 0.59 -1.98
N SER A 18 4.39 -0.09 -1.78
CA SER A 18 3.24 0.04 -2.66
C SER A 18 2.59 1.39 -2.36
N SER A 19 2.74 2.35 -3.27
CA SER A 19 1.96 3.57 -3.24
C SER A 19 0.49 3.20 -3.39
N GLY A 20 -0.23 3.12 -2.26
CA GLY A 20 -1.67 2.80 -2.18
C GLY A 20 -2.58 3.87 -2.77
N GLY A 21 -2.11 4.64 -3.75
CA GLY A 21 -2.95 5.47 -4.60
C GLY A 21 -3.43 4.65 -5.80
N PRO A 22 -4.60 4.97 -6.39
CA PRO A 22 -4.90 4.50 -7.73
C PRO A 22 -3.72 4.90 -8.61
N SER A 23 -3.01 3.92 -9.16
CA SER A 23 -2.09 4.17 -10.26
C SER A 23 -2.92 4.76 -11.38
N MET A 24 -2.96 6.09 -11.45
CA MET A 24 -3.42 6.83 -12.61
C MET A 24 -2.29 6.83 -13.66
N GLY A 25 -1.64 5.68 -13.82
CA GLY A 25 -0.49 5.44 -14.68
C GLY A 25 -0.92 4.71 -15.95
N GLY A 26 -1.47 5.47 -16.89
CA GLY A 26 -1.65 5.10 -18.30
C GLY A 26 -3.04 4.58 -18.69
N PRO A 27 -3.52 4.81 -19.94
CA PRO A 27 -2.78 5.24 -21.13
C PRO A 27 -3.35 6.52 -21.76
N GLY A 28 -2.53 7.58 -21.82
CA GLY A 28 -2.75 8.70 -22.73
C GLY A 28 -3.93 9.62 -22.40
N PHE A 29 -3.66 10.91 -22.42
CA PHE A 29 -4.68 11.94 -22.53
C PHE A 29 -5.34 11.81 -23.91
N ARG A 30 -6.27 10.86 -24.08
CA ARG A 30 -7.11 10.80 -25.27
C ARG A 30 -8.12 11.92 -25.12
N LEU A 31 -7.99 12.96 -25.96
CA LEU A 31 -9.04 13.97 -26.09
C LEU A 31 -10.37 13.23 -26.27
N PRO A 32 -11.34 13.39 -25.36
CA PRO A 32 -12.64 12.74 -25.49
C PRO A 32 -13.35 13.37 -26.70
N SER A 33 -13.43 12.64 -27.80
CA SER A 33 -14.27 13.03 -28.93
C SER A 33 -15.73 12.91 -28.50
N GLY A 34 -16.35 14.04 -28.17
CA GLY A 34 -17.74 14.13 -27.73
C GLY A 34 -17.98 15.19 -26.66
N LYS A 35 -19.12 15.13 -25.97
CA LYS A 35 -19.55 16.10 -24.92
C LYS A 35 -18.53 16.28 -23.78
N GLY A 36 -17.56 15.37 -23.62
CA GLY A 36 -16.46 15.50 -22.67
C GLY A 36 -15.45 16.61 -23.00
N GLY A 37 -15.32 17.01 -24.27
CA GLY A 37 -14.44 18.13 -24.67
C GLY A 37 -14.92 19.48 -24.14
N LEU A 38 -16.24 19.68 -24.03
CA LEU A 38 -16.81 20.90 -23.47
C LEU A 38 -16.50 21.04 -21.98
N ILE A 39 -16.58 19.94 -21.23
CA ILE A 39 -16.25 19.90 -19.80
C ILE A 39 -14.78 20.25 -19.60
N LEU A 40 -13.89 19.64 -20.40
CA LEU A 40 -12.47 19.97 -20.36
C LEU A 40 -12.21 21.46 -20.65
N LEU A 41 -12.88 22.01 -21.66
CA LEU A 41 -12.73 23.41 -22.06
C LEU A 41 -13.19 24.36 -20.95
N ILE A 42 -14.29 24.05 -20.26
CA ILE A 42 -14.78 24.81 -19.10
C ILE A 42 -13.75 24.75 -17.96
N VAL A 43 -13.22 23.57 -17.64
CA VAL A 43 -12.21 23.40 -16.58
C VAL A 43 -10.94 24.21 -16.90
N VAL A 44 -10.48 24.18 -18.15
CA VAL A 44 -9.32 24.95 -18.61
C VAL A 44 -9.57 26.46 -18.51
N LEU A 45 -10.74 26.94 -18.92
CA LEU A 45 -11.10 28.36 -18.82
C LEU A 45 -11.16 28.84 -17.36
N VAL A 46 -11.77 28.05 -16.48
CA VAL A 46 -11.84 28.36 -15.05
C VAL A 46 -10.45 28.34 -14.43
N ALA A 47 -9.64 27.32 -14.70
CA ALA A 47 -8.28 27.20 -14.20
C ALA A 47 -7.39 28.37 -14.68
N GLY A 48 -7.50 28.75 -15.96
CA GLY A 48 -6.80 29.92 -16.51
C GLY A 48 -7.26 31.25 -15.89
N TYR A 49 -8.56 31.41 -15.63
CA TYR A 49 -9.10 32.60 -14.93
C TYR A 49 -8.53 32.74 -13.51
N TYR A 50 -8.32 31.62 -12.80
CA TYR A 50 -7.71 31.59 -11.47
C TYR A 50 -6.17 31.53 -11.48
N GLY A 51 -5.53 31.69 -12.65
CA GLY A 51 -4.07 31.75 -12.77
C GLY A 51 -3.35 30.43 -12.49
N VAL A 52 -4.03 29.30 -12.64
CA VAL A 52 -3.42 27.97 -12.55
C VAL A 52 -2.50 27.78 -13.75
N ASP A 53 -1.28 27.28 -13.52
CA ASP A 53 -0.32 27.01 -14.57
C ASP A 53 -0.77 25.80 -15.42
N LEU A 54 -1.15 26.09 -16.67
CA LEU A 54 -1.64 25.13 -17.65
C LEU A 54 -0.53 24.63 -18.59
N THR A 55 0.73 25.05 -18.38
CA THR A 55 1.86 24.65 -19.23
C THR A 55 2.02 23.14 -19.32
N GLY A 56 1.80 22.40 -18.23
CA GLY A 56 1.82 20.93 -18.22
C GLY A 56 0.77 20.29 -19.14
N LEU A 57 -0.34 20.98 -19.41
CA LEU A 57 -1.36 20.53 -20.36
C LEU A 57 -0.95 20.80 -21.82
N MET A 58 -0.20 21.87 -22.08
CA MET A 58 0.31 22.22 -23.41
C MET A 58 1.54 21.40 -23.83
N THR A 59 2.42 21.04 -22.90
CA THR A 59 3.65 20.28 -23.21
C THR A 59 3.42 18.77 -23.28
N GLY A 60 2.20 18.30 -22.97
CA GLY A 60 1.89 16.88 -22.87
C GLY A 60 2.68 16.17 -21.77
N GLN A 61 3.35 16.93 -20.89
CA GLN A 61 4.08 16.39 -19.77
C GLN A 61 3.08 16.03 -18.68
N PRO A 62 3.08 14.79 -18.18
CA PRO A 62 2.26 14.46 -17.03
C PRO A 62 2.63 15.43 -15.91
N VAL A 63 1.63 16.12 -15.35
CA VAL A 63 1.78 16.80 -14.07
C VAL A 63 2.10 15.70 -13.07
N SER A 64 3.39 15.43 -12.88
CA SER A 64 3.81 14.52 -11.83
C SER A 64 3.51 15.24 -10.54
N GLN A 65 2.35 14.95 -9.96
CA GLN A 65 2.25 14.98 -8.51
C GLN A 65 3.40 14.09 -8.06
N GLN A 66 4.46 14.74 -7.59
CA GLN A 66 5.63 14.11 -7.05
C GLN A 66 5.17 13.43 -5.76
N GLN A 67 4.55 12.27 -5.91
CA GLN A 67 4.27 11.37 -4.81
C GLN A 67 5.66 10.93 -4.37
N SER A 68 6.18 11.64 -3.37
CA SER A 68 7.47 11.34 -2.77
C SER A 68 7.38 9.89 -2.30
N THR A 69 7.97 8.97 -3.04
CA THR A 69 8.19 7.61 -2.60
C THR A 69 9.16 7.71 -1.43
N ARG A 70 8.61 7.74 -0.22
CA ARG A 70 9.41 7.71 1.00
C ARG A 70 10.18 6.39 0.98
N SER A 71 11.49 6.46 0.83
CA SER A 71 12.36 5.30 0.90
C SER A 71 12.21 4.61 2.27
N ILE A 72 12.34 3.29 2.30
CA ILE A 72 12.41 2.56 3.56
C ILE A 72 13.78 2.83 4.18
N SER A 73 13.78 3.28 5.44
CA SER A 73 15.01 3.48 6.19
C SER A 73 15.56 2.14 6.68
N PRO A 74 16.89 2.01 6.89
CA PRO A 74 17.48 0.78 7.43
C PRO A 74 16.84 0.30 8.74
N ASN A 75 16.44 1.25 9.60
CA ASN A 75 15.76 0.95 10.87
C ASN A 75 14.36 0.34 10.65
N GLU A 76 13.62 0.81 9.64
CA GLU A 76 12.31 0.24 9.30
C GLU A 76 12.45 -1.16 8.70
N ASP A 77 13.51 -1.42 7.93
CA ASP A 77 13.79 -2.76 7.42
C ASP A 77 14.23 -3.74 8.52
N GLU A 78 15.02 -3.28 9.48
CA GLU A 78 15.35 -4.08 10.66
C GLU A 78 14.09 -4.41 11.46
N ALA A 79 13.20 -3.44 11.66
CA ALA A 79 11.93 -3.66 12.35
C ALA A 79 11.01 -4.63 11.59
N ALA A 80 10.97 -4.58 10.25
CA ALA A 80 10.23 -5.54 9.45
C ALA A 80 10.77 -6.96 9.59
N LYS A 81 12.09 -7.15 9.47
CA LYS A 81 12.73 -8.46 9.67
C LYS A 81 12.49 -9.00 11.06
N PHE A 82 12.63 -8.16 12.09
CA PHE A 82 12.29 -8.54 13.46
C PHE A 82 10.85 -9.04 13.55
N THR A 83 9.91 -8.28 12.97
CA THR A 83 8.49 -8.66 12.95
C THR A 83 8.26 -10.00 12.23
N SER A 84 8.91 -10.24 11.09
CA SER A 84 8.85 -11.51 10.35
C SER A 84 9.36 -12.70 11.18
N VAL A 85 10.44 -12.51 11.94
CA VAL A 85 10.98 -13.54 12.86
C VAL A 85 10.03 -13.83 14.02
N ILE A 86 9.38 -12.79 14.57
CA ILE A 86 8.40 -12.95 15.64
C ILE A 86 7.17 -13.70 15.12
N LEU A 87 6.71 -13.41 13.90
CA LEU A 87 5.61 -14.15 13.28
C LEU A 87 5.98 -15.62 13.08
N ALA A 88 7.16 -15.93 12.55
CA ALA A 88 7.66 -17.30 12.41
C ALA A 88 7.68 -18.05 13.75
N THR A 89 8.20 -17.39 14.79
CA THR A 89 8.24 -17.97 16.14
C THR A 89 6.82 -18.24 16.67
N THR A 90 5.87 -17.34 16.36
CA THR A 90 4.46 -17.48 16.74
C THR A 90 3.83 -18.67 16.03
N GLU A 91 4.07 -18.83 14.73
CA GLU A 91 3.61 -19.97 13.93
C GLU A 91 4.15 -21.30 14.48
N ASP A 92 5.45 -21.36 14.77
CA ASP A 92 6.10 -22.57 15.29
C ASP A 92 5.53 -22.95 16.66
N THR A 93 5.34 -21.95 17.53
CA THR A 93 4.83 -22.15 18.90
C THR A 93 3.38 -22.63 18.88
N TRP A 94 2.51 -21.93 18.14
CA TRP A 94 1.09 -22.28 18.09
C TRP A 94 0.82 -23.52 17.24
N GLY A 95 1.60 -23.76 16.19
CA GLY A 95 1.56 -25.00 15.41
C GLY A 95 1.75 -26.21 16.32
N GLN A 96 2.84 -26.23 17.10
CA GLN A 96 3.10 -27.31 18.06
C GLN A 96 2.02 -27.44 19.12
N GLN A 97 1.49 -26.30 19.62
CA GLN A 97 0.46 -26.33 20.65
C GLN A 97 -0.88 -26.88 20.12
N PHE A 98 -1.27 -26.51 18.90
CA PHE A 98 -2.49 -27.02 18.27
C PHE A 98 -2.38 -28.49 17.93
N GLU A 99 -1.22 -28.94 17.45
CA GLU A 99 -0.96 -30.35 17.18
C GLU A 99 -1.14 -31.21 18.44
N LYS A 100 -0.63 -30.77 19.59
CA LYS A 100 -0.85 -31.43 20.90
C LYS A 100 -2.33 -31.49 21.31
N MET A 101 -3.16 -30.57 20.81
CA MET A 101 -4.61 -30.55 21.05
C MET A 101 -5.40 -31.32 19.99
N GLY A 102 -4.74 -31.98 19.03
CA GLY A 102 -5.40 -32.64 17.90
C GLY A 102 -6.10 -31.67 16.95
N LYS A 103 -5.64 -30.42 16.88
CA LYS A 103 -6.19 -29.36 16.03
C LYS A 103 -5.16 -28.90 15.00
N THR A 104 -5.63 -28.27 13.93
CA THR A 104 -4.78 -27.63 12.93
C THR A 104 -4.73 -26.13 13.20
N TYR A 105 -3.54 -25.58 13.39
CA TYR A 105 -3.33 -24.14 13.45
C TYR A 105 -3.41 -23.53 12.05
N GLN A 106 -4.26 -22.52 11.88
CA GLN A 106 -4.30 -21.73 10.65
C GLN A 106 -3.32 -20.57 10.79
N GLN A 107 -2.24 -20.59 10.00
CA GLN A 107 -1.23 -19.55 10.05
C GLN A 107 -1.79 -18.23 9.51
N PRO A 108 -1.69 -17.11 10.26
CA PRO A 108 -2.22 -15.84 9.82
C PRO A 108 -1.29 -15.19 8.79
N LYS A 109 -1.88 -14.44 7.86
CA LYS A 109 -1.13 -13.56 6.96
C LYS A 109 -0.92 -12.19 7.61
N LEU A 110 0.32 -11.72 7.63
CA LEU A 110 0.67 -10.39 8.12
C LEU A 110 0.93 -9.46 6.93
N VAL A 111 0.20 -8.35 6.86
CA VAL A 111 0.41 -7.33 5.83
C VAL A 111 1.02 -6.08 6.47
N MET A 112 2.23 -5.71 6.04
CA MET A 112 2.87 -4.45 6.44
C MET A 112 2.63 -3.40 5.35
N TYR A 113 2.18 -2.20 5.73
CA TYR A 113 1.82 -1.15 4.77
C TYR A 113 2.03 0.25 5.36
N ARG A 114 1.94 1.28 4.52
CA ARG A 114 2.00 2.70 4.94
C ARG A 114 0.75 3.44 4.50
N GLY A 115 0.21 4.28 5.38
CA GLY A 115 -0.96 5.11 5.09
C GLY A 115 -2.25 4.30 5.07
N MET A 116 -2.48 3.56 4.00
CA MET A 116 -3.70 2.75 3.83
C MET A 116 -3.42 1.42 3.11
N THR A 117 -4.26 0.42 3.38
CA THR A 117 -4.32 -0.87 2.67
C THR A 117 -5.77 -1.25 2.42
N ARG A 118 -6.04 -2.03 1.38
CA ARG A 118 -7.36 -2.62 1.14
C ARG A 118 -7.45 -3.95 1.88
N THR A 119 -8.55 -4.14 2.61
CA THR A 119 -8.89 -5.38 3.32
C THR A 119 -10.27 -5.87 2.90
N GLY A 120 -10.63 -7.10 3.23
CA GLY A 120 -11.97 -7.66 3.05
C GLY A 120 -13.04 -6.93 3.88
N CYS A 121 -12.62 -6.18 4.90
CA CYS A 121 -13.49 -5.42 5.80
C CYS A 121 -13.62 -3.94 5.40
N GLY A 122 -12.86 -3.47 4.39
CA GLY A 122 -12.88 -2.08 3.91
C GLY A 122 -11.48 -1.48 3.74
N ALA A 123 -11.38 -0.16 3.91
CA ALA A 123 -10.10 0.54 3.89
C ALA A 123 -9.44 0.49 5.27
N GLY A 124 -8.30 -0.18 5.37
CA GLY A 124 -7.45 -0.16 6.56
C GLY A 124 -6.55 1.06 6.56
N GLN A 125 -6.42 1.76 7.69
CA GLN A 125 -5.52 2.91 7.83
C GLN A 125 -4.46 2.65 8.89
N SER A 126 -3.23 3.08 8.64
CA SER A 126 -2.10 2.83 9.55
C SER A 126 -2.21 3.55 10.89
N ILE A 127 -3.08 4.56 11.01
CA ILE A 127 -3.36 5.28 12.26
C ILE A 127 -4.17 4.43 13.26
N MET A 128 -4.86 3.39 12.78
CA MET A 128 -5.68 2.51 13.62
C MET A 128 -4.86 1.46 14.39
N GLY A 129 -3.54 1.43 14.17
CA GLY A 129 -2.66 0.38 14.71
C GLY A 129 -2.78 -0.94 13.93
N PRO A 130 -2.13 -2.01 14.42
CA PRO A 130 -2.32 -3.35 13.88
C PRO A 130 -3.74 -3.83 14.18
N PHE A 131 -4.40 -4.41 13.18
CA PHE A 131 -5.76 -4.92 13.32
C PHE A 131 -5.91 -6.23 12.55
N TYR A 132 -6.96 -6.98 12.89
CA TYR A 132 -7.34 -8.21 12.21
C TYR A 132 -8.64 -7.98 11.43
N CYS A 133 -8.66 -8.38 10.16
CA CYS A 133 -9.87 -8.49 9.37
C CYS A 133 -10.18 -9.98 9.12
N PRO A 134 -11.31 -10.51 9.60
CA PRO A 134 -11.67 -11.91 9.40
C PRO A 134 -11.94 -12.32 7.94
N ALA A 135 -12.06 -11.35 7.03
CA ALA A 135 -12.35 -11.57 5.62
C ALA A 135 -11.09 -11.53 4.72
N ASP A 136 -9.90 -11.30 5.29
CA ASP A 136 -8.60 -11.33 4.60
C ASP A 136 -8.01 -12.75 4.48
#